data_AF-A0A967FCC0-F1
#
_entry.id   AF-A0A967FCC0-F1
#
_cell.length_a   1.000
_cell.length_b   1.000
_cell.length_c   1.000
_cell.angle_alpha   90.00
_cell.angle_beta   90.00
_cell.angle_gamma   90.00
#
_symmetry.space_group_name_H-M   'P 1'
#
loop_
_entity.id
_entity.type
_entity.pdbx_description
1 polymer ?
#
loop_
_entity_poly.entity_id
_entity_poly.type
_entity_poly.pdbx_seq_one_letter_code
_entity_poly.pdbx_strand_id
1 'polypeptide(L)' 'SVTTAKQRQLSKVALEYLSRQEWFDHPARFDVVGVQLKEMDVTRPQDVKIDLVQNAFDFSYGYE' A
#
# COMPACT_ATOMS: atom_id res chain seq x y z
N SER A 1 -9.86 6.74 -0.68
CA SER A 1 -9.92 5.25 -0.70
C SER A 1 -9.09 4.72 -1.86
N VAL A 2 -8.57 3.49 -1.77
CA VAL A 2 -7.84 2.86 -2.88
C VAL A 2 -8.88 2.36 -3.88
N THR A 3 -8.89 2.91 -5.09
CA THR A 3 -9.85 2.51 -6.13
C THR A 3 -9.52 1.14 -6.70
N THR A 4 -10.50 0.43 -7.26
CA THR A 4 -10.28 -0.88 -7.91
C THR A 4 -9.20 -0.83 -8.98
N ALA A 5 -9.12 0.27 -9.75
CA ALA A 5 -8.07 0.47 -10.74
C ALA A 5 -6.67 0.52 -10.10
N LYS A 6 -6.51 1.24 -8.98
CA LYS A 6 -5.25 1.30 -8.22
C LYS A 6 -4.90 -0.04 -7.59
N GLN A 7 -5.87 -0.74 -7.01
CA GLN A 7 -5.65 -2.08 -6.46
C GLN A 7 -5.08 -3.02 -7.53
N ARG A 8 -5.70 -3.08 -8.72
CA ARG A 8 -5.22 -3.91 -9.84
C ARG A 8 -3.79 -3.57 -10.27
N GLN A 9 -3.43 -2.29 -10.35
CA GLN A 9 -2.07 -1.89 -10.72
C GLN A 9 -1.05 -2.27 -9.65
N LEU A 10 -1.35 -2.00 -8.38
CA LEU A 10 -0.47 -2.35 -7.25
C LEU A 10 -0.28 -3.86 -7.13
N SER A 11 -1.36 -4.64 -7.28
CA SER A 11 -1.32 -6.10 -7.29
C SER A 11 -0.41 -6.67 -8.38
N LYS A 12 -0.43 -6.10 -9.59
CA LYS A 12 0.45 -6.54 -10.69
C LYS A 12 1.92 -6.30 -10.38
N VAL A 13 2.25 -5.10 -9.88
CA VAL A 13 3.63 -4.74 -9.55
C VAL A 13 4.14 -5.58 -8.39
N ALA A 14 3.32 -5.81 -7.37
CA ALA A 14 3.67 -6.68 -6.25
C ALA A 14 3.92 -8.13 -6.70
N LEU A 15 3.07 -8.68 -7.57
CA LEU A 15 3.24 -10.04 -8.09
C LEU A 15 4.54 -10.19 -8.88
N GLU A 16 4.86 -9.22 -9.74
CA GLU A 16 6.13 -9.20 -10.48
C GLU A 16 7.33 -9.12 -9.52
N TYR A 17 7.25 -8.30 -8.48
CA TYR A 17 8.30 -8.21 -7.47
C TYR A 17 8.49 -9.53 -6.72
N LEU A 18 7.40 -10.15 -6.23
CA LEU A 18 7.45 -11.44 -5.52
C LEU A 18 7.98 -12.56 -6.42
N SER A 19 7.58 -12.59 -7.70
CA SER A 19 8.07 -13.55 -8.69
C SER A 19 9.58 -13.47 -8.87
N ARG A 20 10.14 -12.26 -8.97
CA ARG A 20 11.60 -12.05 -9.06
C ARG A 20 12.37 -12.48 -7.81
N GLN A 21 11.70 -12.54 -6.67
CA GLN A 21 12.30 -13.01 -5.41
C GLN A 21 12.00 -14.49 -5.12
N GLU A 22 11.27 -15.18 -6.00
CA GLU A 22 10.78 -16.56 -5.81
C GLU A 22 9.92 -16.72 -4.53
N TRP A 23 9.23 -15.65 -4.11
CA TRP A 23 8.45 -15.59 -2.88
C TRP A 23 6.96 -15.88 -3.09
N PHE A 24 6.65 -17.06 -3.61
CA PHE A 24 5.29 -17.44 -3.96
C PHE A 24 4.38 -17.71 -2.74
N ASP A 25 4.96 -18.24 -1.66
CA ASP A 25 4.23 -18.57 -0.41
C ASP A 25 4.48 -17.56 0.72
N HIS A 26 5.19 -16.46 0.42
CA HIS A 26 5.51 -15.48 1.44
C HIS A 26 4.27 -14.65 1.81
N PRO A 27 3.96 -14.47 3.10
CA PRO A 27 2.86 -13.61 3.52
C PRO A 27 3.04 -12.19 2.98
N ALA A 28 2.05 -11.69 2.25
CA ALA A 28 2.05 -10.35 1.67
C ALA A 28 0.75 -9.62 1.98
N ARG A 29 0.82 -8.30 2.14
CA ARG A 29 -0.35 -7.43 2.34
C ARG A 29 -0.12 -6.07 1.69
N PHE A 30 -1.21 -5.33 1.50
CA PHE A 30 -1.17 -3.96 1.02
C PHE A 30 -1.57 -3.01 2.14
N ASP A 31 -0.64 -2.14 2.54
CA ASP A 31 -0.89 -1.10 3.53
C ASP A 31 -1.03 0.27 2.84
N VAL A 32 -1.78 1.18 3.45
CA VAL A 32 -1.89 2.59 3.03
C VAL A 32 -1.36 3.48 4.13
N VAL A 33 -0.42 4.35 3.78
CA VAL A 33 0.08 5.40 4.65
C VAL A 33 -0.52 6.73 4.20
N GLY A 34 -1.43 7.27 5.01
CA GLY A 34 -1.93 8.63 4.88
C GLY A 34 -0.92 9.60 5.51
N VAL A 35 -0.55 10.65 4.77
CA VAL A 35 0.33 11.71 5.25
C VAL A 35 -0.44 13.01 5.17
N GLN A 36 -0.66 13.64 6.33
CA GLN A 36 -1.26 14.96 6.42
C GLN A 36 -0.20 15.95 6.91
N LEU A 37 0.07 16.95 6.09
CA LEU A 37 0.96 18.05 6.42
C LEU A 37 0.12 19.17 7.03
N LYS A 38 0.43 19.61 8.25
CA LYS A 38 -0.16 20.85 8.78
C LYS A 38 0.43 22.05 8.04
N GLU A 39 -0.36 23.08 7.81
CA GLU A 39 -0.09 24.13 6.82
C GLU A 39 1.26 24.86 6.95
N MET A 40 1.70 25.31 5.76
CA MET A 40 2.71 26.30 5.34
C MET A 40 4.19 26.17 5.74
N ASP A 41 4.61 25.34 6.70
CA ASP A 41 6.04 25.05 6.82
C ASP A 41 6.32 23.72 7.55
N VAL A 42 6.55 22.65 6.78
CA VAL A 42 6.94 21.35 7.33
C VAL A 42 8.43 21.40 7.66
N THR A 43 8.77 22.04 8.76
CA THR A 43 10.16 22.14 9.23
C THR A 43 10.52 21.06 10.25
N ARG A 44 9.52 20.40 10.85
CA ARG A 44 9.73 19.39 11.91
C ARG A 44 8.82 18.16 11.73
N PRO A 45 9.29 16.96 12.11
CA PRO A 45 8.50 15.73 12.01
C PRO A 45 7.15 15.77 12.73
N GLN A 46 7.04 16.50 13.85
CA GLN A 46 5.79 16.66 14.60
C GLN A 46 4.69 17.43 13.87
N ASP A 47 5.03 18.13 12.78
CA ASP A 47 4.10 18.90 11.95
C ASP A 47 3.45 18.00 10.87
N VAL A 48 3.84 16.73 10.81
CA VAL A 48 3.29 15.69 9.93
C VAL A 48 2.48 14.70 10.76
N LYS A 49 1.22 14.48 10.36
CA LYS A 49 0.38 13.40 10.88
C LYS A 49 0.43 12.22 9.93
N ILE A 50 0.84 11.06 10.44
CA ILE A 50 0.89 9.79 9.72
C ILE A 50 -0.25 8.91 10.20
N ASP A 51 -1.08 8.44 9.28
CA ASP A 51 -2.14 7.47 9.52
C ASP A 51 -1.83 6.18 8.76
N LEU A 52 -1.63 5.07 9.46
CA LEU A 52 -1.39 3.76 8.84
C LEU A 52 -2.69 2.95 8.82
N VAL A 53 -3.11 2.55 7.63
CA VAL A 53 -4.18 1.58 7.42
C VAL A 53 -3.57 0.29 6.92
N GLN A 54 -3.56 -0.74 7.77
CA GLN A 54 -3.06 -2.06 7.42
C GLN A 54 -4.12 -2.87 6.68
N ASN A 55 -3.70 -3.77 5.78
CA ASN A 55 -4.60 -4.60 4.97
C ASN A 55 -5.68 -3.75 4.26
N ALA A 56 -5.24 -2.67 3.61
CA ALA A 56 -6.12 -1.68 2.99
C ALA A 56 -7.00 -2.27 1.87
N PHE A 57 -6.63 -3.42 1.32
CA PHE A 57 -7.46 -4.27 0.48
C PHE A 57 -6.89 -5.69 0.43
N ASP A 58 -7.76 -6.66 0.13
CA ASP A 58 -7.35 -8.04 -0.04
C ASP A 58 -6.63 -8.25 -1.37
N PHE A 59 -5.56 -9.06 -1.32
CA PHE A 59 -4.96 -9.59 -2.53
C PHE A 59 -5.83 -10.74 -3.04
N SER A 60 -6.89 -10.39 -3.76
CA SER A 60 -7.73 -11.39 -4.42
C SER A 60 -6.98 -11.92 -5.66
N TYR A 61 -6.23 -13.00 -5.49
CA TYR A 61 -5.99 -13.90 -6.62
C TYR A 61 -7.36 -14.46 -7.02
N GLY A 62 -7.72 -14.35 -8.30
CA GLY A 62 -9.07 -14.60 -8.80
C GLY A 62 -9.65 -15.95 -8.36
N TYR A 63 -10.41 -15.94 -7.27
CA TYR A 63 -11.55 -16.84 -7.11
C TYR A 63 -12.76 -16.06 -7.61
N GLU A 64 -13.28 -16.51 -8.76
CA GLU A 64 -14.62 -16.19 -9.24
C GLU A 64 -15.68 -16.68 -8.24
#